data_AF-A0A2R6NU82-F1
#
_entry.id   AF-A0A2R6NU82-F1
#
_cell.length_a   1.000
_cell.length_b   1.000
_cell.length_c   1.000
_cell.angle_alpha   90.00
_cell.angle_beta   90.00
_cell.angle_gamma   90.00
#
_symmetry.space_group_name_H-M   'P 1'
#
loop_
_entity.id
_entity.type
_entity.pdbx_description
1 polymer ?
#
loop_
_entity_poly.entity_id
_entity_poly.type
_entity_poly.pdbx_seq_one_letter_code
_entity_poly.pdbx_strand_id
1 'polypeptide(L)'
;MTATQASRAHLLSLPPNLNSLYFPQATKPESFVYGKPVKGRNEPTAIGGVAWVVHKLNEGVPYEKVTEKAWKNTVELFGLTEL
;
A
#
# COMPACT_ATOMS: atom_id res chain seq x y z
N MET A 1 -1.57 11.01 -6.80
CA MET A 1 -0.54 11.37 -5.81
C MET A 1 0.03 12.73 -6.18
N THR A 2 0.04 13.68 -5.25
CA THR A 2 0.67 14.99 -5.45
C THR A 2 2.20 14.84 -5.42
N ALA A 3 2.91 15.69 -6.16
CA ALA A 3 4.36 15.57 -6.34
C ALA A 3 5.18 15.80 -5.05
N THR A 4 4.56 16.36 -4.00
CA THR A 4 5.23 16.83 -2.77
C THR A 4 5.18 15.84 -1.61
N GLN A 5 4.55 14.67 -1.76
CA GLN A 5 4.45 13.72 -0.66
C GLN A 5 5.77 12.94 -0.46
N ALA A 6 6.29 12.89 0.77
CA ALA A 6 7.58 12.27 1.09
C ALA A 6 7.72 10.82 0.60
N SER A 7 6.65 10.03 0.65
CA SER A 7 6.64 8.63 0.18
C SER A 7 6.73 8.49 -1.34
N ARG A 8 6.51 9.56 -2.12
CA ARG A 8 6.50 9.54 -3.59
C ARG A 8 7.79 8.93 -4.14
N ALA A 9 8.94 9.34 -3.62
CA ALA A 9 10.25 8.88 -4.10
C ALA A 9 10.41 7.36 -3.98
N HIS A 10 9.95 6.78 -2.87
CA HIS A 10 10.00 5.33 -2.66
C HIS A 10 8.98 4.59 -3.54
N LEU A 11 7.78 5.14 -3.68
CA LEU A 11 6.71 4.53 -4.49
C LEU A 11 7.00 4.52 -6.00
N LEU A 12 7.90 5.38 -6.50
CA LEU A 12 8.36 5.33 -7.89
C LEU A 12 9.16 4.06 -8.21
N SER A 13 9.76 3.42 -7.21
CA SER A 13 10.51 2.16 -7.37
C SER A 13 9.62 0.91 -7.33
N LEU A 14 8.33 1.07 -7.06
CA LEU A 14 7.38 -0.04 -6.99
C LEU A 14 7.17 -0.65 -8.38
N PRO A 15 7.33 -1.98 -8.56
CA PRO A 15 7.10 -2.66 -9.82
C PRO A 15 5.71 -2.36 -10.41
N PRO A 16 5.56 -2.20 -11.74
CA PRO A 16 4.30 -1.80 -12.37
C PRO A 16 3.10 -2.71 -12.05
N ASN A 17 3.33 -4.02 -11.92
CA ASN A 17 2.31 -4.98 -11.54
C ASN A 17 1.79 -4.74 -10.11
N LEU A 18 2.70 -4.48 -9.16
CA LEU A 18 2.34 -4.16 -7.77
C LEU A 18 1.73 -2.76 -7.67
N ASN A 19 2.20 -1.81 -8.47
CA ASN A 19 1.64 -0.46 -8.53
C ASN A 19 0.17 -0.51 -8.97
N SER A 20 -0.13 -1.25 -10.03
CA SER A 20 -1.50 -1.42 -10.52
C SER A 20 -2.41 -2.17 -9.53
N LEU A 21 -1.84 -3.12 -8.77
CA LEU A 21 -2.55 -3.86 -7.73
C LEU A 21 -2.91 -2.98 -6.52
N TYR A 22 -1.97 -2.18 -6.03
CA TYR A 22 -2.16 -1.38 -4.80
C TYR A 22 -2.80 0.00 -5.06
N PHE A 23 -2.55 0.57 -6.25
CA PHE A 23 -3.03 1.88 -6.67
C PHE A 23 -3.73 1.82 -8.04
N PRO A 24 -4.88 1.10 -8.14
CA PRO A 24 -5.62 1.05 -9.39
C PRO A 24 -6.13 2.44 -9.80
N GLN A 25 -6.45 2.60 -11.07
CA GLN A 25 -6.84 3.90 -11.63
C GLN A 25 -8.06 4.49 -10.90
N ALA A 26 -7.84 5.60 -10.21
CA ALA A 26 -8.88 6.31 -9.48
C ALA A 26 -9.74 7.18 -10.40
N THR A 27 -11.03 7.27 -10.07
CA THR A 27 -12.00 8.18 -10.68
C THR A 27 -12.06 9.50 -9.94
N LYS A 28 -12.60 10.55 -10.57
CA LYS A 28 -12.88 11.80 -9.86
C LYS A 28 -14.14 11.63 -8.98
N PRO A 29 -14.26 12.33 -7.84
CA PRO A 29 -15.46 12.26 -7.00
C PRO A 29 -16.77 12.52 -7.76
N GLU A 30 -16.77 13.50 -8.67
CA GLU A 30 -17.91 13.87 -9.52
C GLU A 30 -18.22 12.86 -10.65
N SER A 31 -17.40 11.81 -10.80
CA SER A 31 -17.54 10.78 -11.84
C SER A 31 -17.27 9.40 -11.25
N PHE A 32 -17.90 9.12 -10.11
CA PHE A 32 -17.78 7.85 -9.40
C PHE A 32 -18.14 6.65 -10.29
N VAL A 33 -17.33 5.60 -10.22
CA VAL A 33 -17.60 4.30 -10.85
C VAL A 33 -17.43 3.22 -9.79
N TYR A 34 -18.47 2.40 -9.61
CA TYR A 34 -18.41 1.27 -8.68
C TYR A 34 -17.25 0.33 -9.04
N GLY A 35 -16.54 -0.15 -8.02
CA GLY A 35 -15.36 -0.99 -8.20
C GLY A 35 -14.06 -0.23 -8.55
N LYS A 36 -14.09 1.10 -8.63
CA LYS A 36 -12.88 1.92 -8.80
C LYS A 36 -12.64 2.81 -7.57
N PRO A 37 -11.37 3.09 -7.20
CA PRO A 37 -11.06 4.08 -6.17
C PRO A 37 -11.50 5.49 -6.59
N VAL A 38 -11.59 6.38 -5.61
CA VAL A 38 -11.90 7.80 -5.81
C VAL A 38 -10.67 8.64 -5.48
N LYS A 39 -10.31 9.58 -6.36
CA LYS A 39 -9.17 10.48 -6.19
C LYS A 39 -9.35 11.30 -4.91
N GLY A 40 -8.34 11.23 -4.02
CA GLY A 40 -8.37 11.91 -2.72
C GLY A 40 -8.92 11.07 -1.58
N ARG A 41 -9.48 9.88 -1.86
CA ARG A 41 -9.88 8.89 -0.85
C ARG A 41 -8.84 7.77 -0.79
N ASN A 42 -8.34 7.48 0.41
CA ASN A 42 -7.44 6.33 0.61
C ASN A 42 -8.27 5.03 0.71
N GLU A 43 -7.67 3.90 0.31
CA GLU A 43 -8.30 2.58 0.33
C GLU A 43 -7.43 1.56 1.06
N PRO A 44 -8.01 0.51 1.66
CA PRO A 44 -7.24 -0.58 2.26
C PRO A 44 -6.28 -1.27 1.27
N THR A 45 -6.61 -1.30 -0.03
CA THR A 45 -5.75 -1.87 -1.08
C THR A 45 -4.38 -1.19 -1.16
N ALA A 46 -4.25 0.05 -0.69
CA ALA A 46 -3.00 0.79 -0.67
C ALA A 46 -1.99 0.28 0.38
N ILE A 47 -2.38 -0.65 1.26
CA ILE A 47 -1.52 -1.17 2.33
C ILE A 47 -0.21 -1.78 1.80
N GLY A 48 -0.26 -2.41 0.62
CA GLY A 48 0.94 -2.96 -0.02
C GLY A 48 1.97 -1.88 -0.39
N GLY A 49 1.51 -0.68 -0.77
CA GLY A 49 2.37 0.47 -1.02
C GLY A 49 2.97 1.05 0.26
N VAL A 50 2.24 1.02 1.39
CA VAL A 50 2.80 1.40 2.70
C VAL A 50 3.92 0.45 3.10
N ALA A 51 3.68 -0.86 3.00
CA ALA A 51 4.71 -1.86 3.26
C ALA A 51 5.94 -1.68 2.36
N TRP A 52 5.74 -1.26 1.09
CA TRP A 52 6.84 -1.01 0.17
C TRP A 52 7.71 0.15 0.63
N VAL A 53 7.08 1.26 1.04
CA VAL A 53 7.78 2.42 1.59
C VAL A 53 8.57 2.01 2.84
N VAL A 54 7.99 1.23 3.74
CA VAL A 54 8.68 0.74 4.95
C VAL A 54 9.89 -0.11 4.58
N HIS A 55 9.77 -1.03 3.63
CA HIS A 55 10.90 -1.81 3.13
C HIS A 55 12.00 -0.91 2.54
N LYS A 56 11.64 0.09 1.75
CA LYS A 56 12.61 1.02 1.14
C LYS A 56 13.35 1.88 2.17
N LEU A 57 12.72 2.18 3.31
CA LEU A 57 13.33 2.92 4.41
C LEU A 57 14.22 2.03 5.31
N ASN A 58 14.00 0.72 5.32
CA ASN A 58 14.79 -0.24 6.10
C ASN A 58 15.80 -0.94 5.20
N GLU A 59 16.97 -0.32 5.02
CA GLU A 59 18.05 -0.86 4.18
C GLU A 59 18.39 -2.31 4.55
N GLY A 60 18.52 -3.17 3.53
CA GLY A 60 18.80 -4.61 3.71
C GLY A 60 17.61 -5.47 4.14
N VAL A 61 16.41 -4.89 4.34
CA VAL A 61 15.21 -5.66 4.67
C VAL A 61 14.37 -5.94 3.40
N PRO A 62 14.16 -7.22 3.03
CA PRO A 62 13.28 -7.59 1.93
C PRO A 62 11.82 -7.20 2.19
N TYR A 63 11.08 -6.91 1.13
CA TYR A 63 9.66 -6.53 1.20
C TYR A 63 8.81 -7.61 1.90
N GLU A 64 9.04 -8.87 1.55
CA GLU A 64 8.35 -10.04 2.10
C GLU A 64 8.57 -10.19 3.60
N LYS A 65 9.76 -9.81 4.09
CA LYS A 65 10.07 -9.84 5.52
C LYS A 65 9.27 -8.77 6.28
N VAL A 66 9.06 -7.59 5.67
CA VAL A 66 8.22 -6.54 6.25
C VAL A 66 6.77 -7.02 6.32
N THR A 67 6.22 -7.56 5.24
CA THR A 67 4.82 -8.00 5.20
C THR A 67 4.55 -9.15 6.17
N GLU A 68 5.44 -10.15 6.19
CA GLU A 68 5.31 -11.31 7.07
C GLU A 68 5.39 -10.92 8.55
N LYS A 69 6.32 -10.03 8.90
CA LYS A 69 6.47 -9.59 10.29
C LYS A 69 5.30 -8.71 10.73
N ALA A 70 4.83 -7.81 9.87
CA ALA A 70 3.67 -6.97 10.14
C ALA A 70 2.41 -7.82 10.34
N TRP A 71 2.20 -8.83 9.49
CA TRP A 71 1.10 -9.78 9.61
C TRP A 71 1.13 -10.52 10.94
N LYS A 72 2.24 -11.21 11.25
CA LYS A 72 2.40 -11.98 12.50
C LYS A 72 2.19 -11.13 13.75
N ASN A 73 2.79 -9.94 13.79
CA ASN A 73 2.63 -9.02 14.92
C ASN A 73 1.17 -8.58 15.08
N THR A 74 0.46 -8.32 13.97
CA THR A 74 -0.96 -7.91 13.99
C THR A 74 -1.84 -9.06 14.49
N VAL A 75 -1.62 -10.27 13.98
CA VAL A 75 -2.35 -11.48 14.40
C VAL A 75 -2.17 -11.74 15.89
N GLU A 76 -0.94 -11.67 16.40
CA GLU A 76 -0.62 -11.87 17.81
C GLU A 76 -1.25 -10.77 18.69
N LEU A 77 -1.03 -9.50 18.33
CA LEU A 77 -1.49 -8.35 19.11
C LEU A 77 -3.01 -8.31 19.27
N PHE A 78 -3.74 -8.64 18.19
CA PHE A 78 -5.20 -8.59 18.17
C PHE A 78 -5.85 -9.95 18.47
N GLY A 79 -5.07 -11.00 18.75
CA GLY A 79 -5.58 -12.33 19.05
C GLY A 79 -6.41 -12.94 17.92
N LEU A 80 -5.99 -12.73 16.66
CA LEU A 80 -6.73 -13.20 15.49
C LEU A 80 -6.49 -14.71 15.28
N THR A 81 -7.41 -15.54 15.76
CA THR A 81 -7.36 -17.00 15.57
C THR A 81 -8.09 -17.38 14.27
N GLU A 82 -7.31 -17.44 13.19
CA GLU A 82 -7.73 -17.84 11.82
C GLU A 82 -8.75 -16.92 11.09
N LEU A 83 -8.53 -16.75 9.78
CA LEU A 83 -9.49 -16.24 8.78
C LEU A 83 -10.02 -17.42 7.97
#